data_AF-A0A0B6XXR8-F1
#
_entry.id   AF-A0A0B6XXR8-F1
#
_cell.length_a   1.000
_cell.length_b   1.000
_cell.length_c   1.000
_cell.angle_alpha   90.00
_cell.angle_beta   90.00
_cell.angle_gamma   90.00
#
_symmetry.space_group_name_H-M   'P 1'
#
loop_
_entity.id
_entity.type
_entity.pdbx_description
1 polymer ?
#
loop_
_entity_poly.entity_id
_entity_poly.type
_entity_poly.pdbx_seq_one_letter_code
_entity_poly.pdbx_strand_id
1 'polypeptide(L)' 'CLDFIKTDFDKSIDKRSINPGKQIYEKMISGMYMGEIARLAIERLRKCHLLFEGEGSYHLSTRGRFYTKYVSEIEGGDR' A
#
# COMPACT_ATOMS: atom_id res chain seq x y z
N CYS A 1 -19.97 7.32 0.81
CA CYS A 1 -20.12 7.66 -0.64
C CYS A 1 -19.19 6.84 -1.54
N LEU A 2 -17.96 6.50 -1.15
CA LEU A 2 -17.09 5.57 -1.91
C LEU A 2 -16.96 4.17 -1.27
N ASP A 3 -17.79 3.87 -0.29
CA ASP A 3 -17.57 2.72 0.60
C ASP A 3 -17.67 1.36 -0.11
N PHE A 4 -18.37 1.31 -1.25
CA PHE A 4 -18.52 0.11 -2.07
C PHE A 4 -17.25 -0.31 -2.82
N ILE A 5 -16.32 0.62 -3.08
CA ILE A 5 -15.03 0.33 -3.74
C ILE A 5 -13.84 0.30 -2.77
N LYS A 6 -14.03 0.79 -1.53
CA LYS A 6 -12.94 0.87 -0.54
C LYS A 6 -12.56 -0.52 -0.08
N THR A 7 -11.34 -0.91 -0.39
CA THR A 7 -10.72 -2.12 0.14
C THR A 7 -10.34 -1.91 1.61
N ASP A 8 -9.99 -3.00 2.30
CA ASP A 8 -9.46 -2.90 3.65
C ASP A 8 -8.09 -2.20 3.70
N PHE A 9 -7.35 -2.17 2.58
CA PHE A 9 -6.12 -1.39 2.45
C PHE A 9 -6.42 0.11 2.46
N ASP A 10 -7.40 0.57 1.68
CA ASP A 10 -7.81 1.97 1.63
C ASP A 10 -8.31 2.46 3.01
N LYS A 11 -9.12 1.62 3.69
CA LYS A 11 -9.59 1.91 5.06
C LYS A 11 -8.42 2.02 6.04
N SER A 12 -7.44 1.12 5.95
CA SER A 12 -6.24 1.13 6.79
C SER A 12 -5.39 2.40 6.58
N ILE A 13 -5.19 2.78 5.32
CA ILE A 13 -4.45 3.99 4.95
C ILE A 13 -5.16 5.24 5.45
N ASP A 14 -6.47 5.33 5.24
CA ASP A 14 -7.27 6.46 5.68
C ASP A 14 -7.21 6.63 7.21
N LYS A 15 -7.43 5.53 7.95
CA LYS A 15 -7.38 5.52 9.43
C LYS A 15 -6.02 5.94 10.00
N ARG A 16 -4.92 5.65 9.28
CA ARG A 16 -3.54 5.97 9.70
C ARG A 16 -2.98 7.24 9.04
N SER A 17 -3.80 7.96 8.27
CA SER A 17 -3.40 9.20 7.61
C SER A 17 -3.43 10.39 8.59
N ILE A 18 -2.83 11.50 8.17
CA ILE A 18 -2.88 12.77 8.93
C ILE A 18 -4.33 13.26 9.07
N ASN A 19 -5.16 13.01 8.05
CA ASN A 19 -6.54 13.49 7.97
C ASN A 19 -7.53 12.33 7.78
N PRO A 20 -7.83 11.51 8.80
CA PRO A 20 -8.77 10.40 8.68
C PRO A 20 -10.17 10.86 8.23
N GLY A 21 -10.81 10.10 7.35
CA GLY A 21 -12.13 10.41 6.81
C GLY A 21 -12.16 11.50 5.74
N LYS A 22 -11.03 12.17 5.48
CA LYS A 22 -10.89 13.24 4.48
C LYS A 22 -10.04 12.78 3.29
N GLN A 23 -10.20 13.44 2.15
CA GLN A 23 -9.42 13.18 0.92
C GLN A 23 -9.38 11.70 0.51
N ILE A 24 -10.50 10.99 0.70
CA ILE A 24 -10.58 9.53 0.45
C ILE A 24 -10.20 9.20 -0.99
N TYR A 25 -10.73 9.96 -1.95
CA TYR A 25 -10.43 9.75 -3.36
C TYR A 25 -8.94 9.96 -3.66
N GLU A 26 -8.35 11.05 -3.17
CA GLU A 26 -6.92 11.34 -3.33
C GLU A 26 -6.03 10.23 -2.76
N LYS A 27 -6.42 9.65 -1.61
CA LYS A 27 -5.69 8.53 -0.99
C LYS A 27 -5.69 7.27 -1.84
N MET A 28 -6.68 7.09 -2.72
CA MET A 28 -6.78 5.93 -3.60
C MET A 28 -5.96 6.11 -4.90
N ILE A 29 -5.74 7.35 -5.34
CA ILE A 29 -5.14 7.62 -6.67
C ILE A 29 -3.76 8.24 -6.63
N SER A 30 -3.41 8.98 -5.57
CA SER A 30 -2.21 9.80 -5.59
C SER A 30 -0.95 8.99 -5.31
N GLY A 31 0.15 9.45 -5.92
CA GLY A 31 1.47 8.86 -5.72
C GLY A 31 1.96 8.95 -4.27
N MET A 32 1.35 9.73 -3.38
CA MET A 32 1.72 9.74 -1.97
C MET A 32 1.37 8.41 -1.26
N TYR A 33 0.29 7.75 -1.67
CA TYR A 33 -0.25 6.58 -0.97
C TYR A 33 -0.08 5.27 -1.74
N MET A 34 0.17 5.32 -3.05
CA MET A 34 0.31 4.13 -3.89
C MET A 34 1.38 3.15 -3.40
N GLY A 35 2.55 3.64 -2.98
CA GLY A 35 3.58 2.78 -2.39
C GLY A 35 3.13 2.09 -1.10
N GLU A 36 2.34 2.75 -0.26
CA GLU A 36 1.81 2.15 0.97
C GLU A 36 0.70 1.13 0.68
N ILE A 37 -0.11 1.35 -0.36
CA ILE A 37 -1.09 0.35 -0.85
C ILE A 37 -0.35 -0.92 -1.29
N ALA A 38 0.68 -0.77 -2.13
CA ALA A 38 1.50 -1.89 -2.60
C ALA A 38 2.15 -2.64 -1.43
N ARG A 39 2.75 -1.91 -0.47
CA ARG A 39 3.35 -2.49 0.73
C ARG A 39 2.36 -3.35 1.52
N LEU A 40 1.15 -2.83 1.76
CA LEU A 40 0.11 -3.53 2.52
C LEU A 40 -0.37 -4.79 1.81
N ALA A 41 -0.50 -4.74 0.48
CA ALA A 41 -0.86 -5.91 -0.33
C ALA A 41 0.23 -7.00 -0.22
N ILE A 42 1.49 -6.63 -0.40
CA ILE A 42 2.63 -7.56 -0.29
C ILE A 42 2.73 -8.13 1.13
N GLU A 43 2.58 -7.29 2.17
CA GLU A 43 2.59 -7.74 3.57
C GLU A 43 1.45 -8.72 3.87
N ARG A 44 0.28 -8.51 3.27
CA ARG A 44 -0.87 -9.43 3.40
C ARG A 44 -0.57 -10.77 2.74
N LEU A 45 -0.07 -10.77 1.51
CA LEU A 45 0.31 -12.01 0.80
C LEU A 45 1.40 -12.78 1.55
N ARG A 46 2.42 -12.07 2.06
CA ARG A 46 3.46 -12.63 2.93
C ARG A 46 2.85 -13.27 4.17
N LYS A 47 1.96 -12.58 4.91
CA LYS A 47 1.29 -13.14 6.09
C LYS A 47 0.46 -14.39 5.78
N CYS A 48 0.00 -14.54 4.55
CA CYS A 48 -0.70 -15.73 4.07
C CYS A 48 0.26 -16.83 3.55
N HIS A 49 1.58 -16.69 3.71
CA HIS A 49 2.62 -17.58 3.19
C HIS A 49 2.58 -17.75 1.66
N LEU A 50 2.02 -16.77 0.94
CA LEU A 50 1.97 -16.77 -0.53
C LEU A 50 3.19 -16.10 -1.17
N LEU A 51 3.89 -15.26 -0.41
CA LEU A 51 5.13 -14.61 -0.82
C LEU A 51 6.19 -14.80 0.26
N PHE A 52 7.45 -14.93 -0.19
CA PHE A 52 8.64 -14.99 0.66
C PHE A 52 8.59 -16.08 1.73
N GLU A 53 7.84 -17.17 1.52
CA GLU A 53 7.64 -18.24 2.51
C GLU A 53 7.10 -17.76 3.87
N GLY A 54 6.48 -16.58 3.92
CA GLY A 54 6.06 -15.94 5.17
C GLY A 54 7.11 -15.04 5.83
N GLU A 55 8.37 -15.10 5.38
CA GLU A 55 9.47 -14.31 5.91
C GLU A 55 9.31 -12.83 5.59
N GLY A 56 9.52 -11.99 6.59
CA GLY A 56 9.36 -10.54 6.49
C GLY A 56 10.67 -9.80 6.62
N SER A 57 10.79 -8.67 5.93
CA SER A 57 11.85 -7.71 6.18
C SER A 57 11.36 -6.56 7.06
N TYR A 58 12.30 -5.90 7.75
CA TYR A 58 12.03 -4.65 8.46
C TYR A 58 11.41 -3.59 7.54
N HIS A 59 11.90 -3.52 6.31
CA HIS A 59 11.41 -2.58 5.30
C HIS A 59 9.95 -2.86 4.89
N LEU A 60 9.57 -4.12 4.73
CA LEU A 60 8.18 -4.49 4.41
C LEU A 60 7.24 -4.26 5.59
N SER A 61 7.72 -4.42 6.82
CA SER A 61 6.92 -4.29 8.05
C SER A 61 6.77 -2.84 8.52
N THR A 62 7.57 -1.92 7.98
CA THR A 62 7.59 -0.52 8.39
C THR A 62 6.81 0.34 7.40
N ARG A 63 5.79 1.05 7.91
CA ARG A 63 4.96 2.00 7.15
C ARG A 63 5.82 3.07 6.45
N GLY A 64 5.48 3.39 5.20
CA GLY A 64 6.11 4.48 4.46
C GLY A 64 7.55 4.22 4.01
N ARG A 65 8.05 2.98 4.15
CA ARG A 65 9.35 2.57 3.60
C ARG A 65 9.29 2.11 2.15
N PHE A 66 8.09 1.73 1.68
CA PHE A 66 7.88 1.38 0.27
C PHE A 66 7.42 2.63 -0.47
N TYR A 67 8.37 3.34 -1.07
CA TYR A 67 8.11 4.54 -1.83
C TYR A 67 7.45 4.22 -3.17
N THR A 68 6.60 5.12 -3.66
CA THR A 68 5.95 4.99 -4.96
C THR A 68 6.93 4.91 -6.12
N LYS A 69 8.14 5.48 -5.99
CA LYS A 69 9.19 5.29 -6.99
C LYS A 69 9.49 3.81 -7.26
N TYR A 70 9.41 2.95 -6.24
CA TYR A 70 9.65 1.52 -6.40
C TYR A 70 8.53 0.86 -7.23
N VAL A 71 7.27 1.30 -7.04
CA VAL A 71 6.16 0.84 -7.90
C VAL A 71 6.45 1.21 -9.35
N SER A 72 6.87 2.45 -9.61
CA SER A 72 7.20 2.92 -10.96
C SER A 72 8.42 2.20 -11.56
N GLU A 73 9.46 1.95 -10.78
CA GLU A 73 10.65 1.21 -11.21
C GLU A 73 10.32 -0.25 -11.55
N ILE A 74 9.49 -0.91 -10.72
CA ILE A 74 9.06 -2.30 -10.92
C ILE A 74 8.19 -2.43 -12.18
N GLU A 75 7.20 -1.54 -12.35
CA GLU A 75 6.32 -1.53 -13.53
C GLU A 75 7.05 -1.02 -14.79
N GLY A 76 8.15 -0.28 -14.61
CA GLY A 76 8.93 0.31 -15.69
C GLY A 76 9.57 -0.74 -16.61
N GLY A 77 10.07 -1.84 -16.04
CA GLY A 77 10.74 -2.93 -16.78
C GLY A 77 11.90 -2.47 -17.70
N ASP A 78 12.55 -3.42 -18.37
CA ASP A 78 13.60 -3.15 -19.39
C ASP A 78 12.97 -2.54 -20.67
N ARG A 79 12.67 -1.24 -20.64
CA ARG A 79 12.55 -0.42 -21.85
C ARG A 79 13.86 0.30 -22.12
#